data_AF-A0A1J4MGK9-F1
#
_entry.id   AF-A0A1J4MGK9-F1
#
_cell.length_a   1.000
_cell.length_b   1.000
_cell.length_c   1.000
_cell.angle_alpha   90.00
_cell.angle_beta   90.00
_cell.angle_gamma   90.00
#
_symmetry.space_group_name_H-M   'P 1'
#
loop_
_entity.id
_entity.type
_entity.pdbx_description
1 polymer ?
#
loop_
_entity_poly.entity_id
_entity_poly.type
_entity_poly.pdbx_seq_one_letter_code
_entity_poly.pdbx_strand_id
1 'polypeptide(L)'
;MKIAGISLKKALFQRCDSALVGAFLFVIGSVVSKLSSFVLNIYLAKKIDPELFGIGFVSIALITNLSQSLNKKCFRRVALSETTQLNKEENSYHIILQSSINVCWLSIALTSILSLVMSLIWMSNPPSNIVLDNRLVKQFNISVILAGISSIIESISEPLIFNLIKKEQVFLRSVIEMFSGISKSVLLIFFVIFKRSNLDILYYSIGQFIYSSVFLVSTLFACFKTSGWSKDLIILPGALGTSSKSQFFLKNHKNILKQQILTSIQSTVLQETDKILLLRLFSAKEWSDYGVISNLANIVTRVLFAPIEEIATERFREVKLDTNNSKSMNHFQVQLTPLRELLFFSTSIGILAICFGPPVSKNLLSILFGQNWVRPENIQLFSANLYILGILSIHGILETFMLSLGGMDQISAYRRGLTQRYLVYQIGIHPEVRKLLRNDIGELLISFLVALCSLAISLPSILRILKKSHTDKHK
;
A
#
# COMPACT_ATOMS: atom_id res chain seq x y z
N MET A 1 32.32 10.97 -3.24
CA MET A 1 31.78 12.24 -2.71
C MET A 1 31.68 12.10 -1.19
N LYS A 2 32.62 12.69 -0.44
CA LYS A 2 32.62 12.69 1.04
C LYS A 2 32.02 14.02 1.48
N ILE A 3 30.89 13.99 2.17
CA ILE A 3 30.36 15.15 2.88
C ILE A 3 30.35 14.73 4.36
N ALA A 4 31.06 15.50 5.21
CA ALA A 4 31.06 15.39 6.67
C ALA A 4 31.57 14.08 7.32
N GLY A 5 32.68 13.51 6.86
CA GLY A 5 33.51 12.59 7.69
C GLY A 5 32.94 11.21 8.04
N ILE A 6 31.65 10.96 7.82
CA ILE A 6 31.01 9.66 8.00
C ILE A 6 31.03 8.95 6.65
N SER A 7 31.86 7.92 6.54
CA SER A 7 31.78 7.00 5.41
C SER A 7 30.43 6.28 5.51
N LEU A 8 29.48 6.63 4.62
CA LEU A 8 28.19 5.94 4.45
C LEU A 8 28.38 4.41 4.38
N LYS A 9 29.53 3.98 3.80
CA LYS A 9 29.96 2.59 3.69
C LYS A 9 30.34 1.94 5.03
N LYS A 10 30.81 2.70 6.03
CA LYS A 10 31.09 2.17 7.38
C LYS A 10 29.83 2.12 8.26
N ALA A 11 28.90 3.06 8.09
CA ALA A 11 27.62 3.02 8.81
C ALA A 11 26.67 1.90 8.30
N LEU A 12 26.76 1.55 7.01
CA LEU A 12 25.87 0.54 6.40
C LEU A 12 26.40 -0.90 6.42
N PHE A 13 27.71 -1.15 6.53
CA PHE A 13 28.29 -2.48 6.25
C PHE A 13 29.07 -3.16 7.40
N GLN A 14 29.10 -2.61 8.62
CA GLN A 14 30.02 -3.14 9.65
C GLN A 14 29.52 -4.37 10.45
N ARG A 15 28.38 -4.97 10.09
CA ARG A 15 27.95 -6.29 10.60
C ARG A 15 27.02 -6.95 9.59
N CYS A 16 27.57 -7.75 8.67
CA CYS A 16 26.75 -8.62 7.82
C CYS A 16 26.33 -9.85 8.63
N ASP A 17 25.36 -9.65 9.52
CA ASP A 17 24.50 -10.76 9.94
C ASP A 17 23.64 -11.15 8.74
N SER A 18 23.42 -12.44 8.52
CA SER A 18 22.62 -12.97 7.40
C SER A 18 21.23 -12.33 7.30
N ALA A 19 20.68 -11.87 8.43
CA ALA A 19 19.43 -11.12 8.52
C ALA A 19 19.49 -9.72 7.88
N LEU A 20 20.59 -8.97 8.06
CA LEU A 20 20.75 -7.63 7.49
C LEU A 20 20.90 -7.69 5.97
N VAL A 21 21.65 -8.68 5.48
CA VAL A 21 21.77 -8.95 4.03
C VAL A 21 20.40 -9.33 3.45
N GLY A 22 19.63 -10.16 4.15
CA GLY A 22 18.25 -10.49 3.77
C GLY A 22 17.34 -9.26 3.71
N ALA A 23 17.38 -8.39 4.72
CA ALA A 23 16.60 -7.15 4.75
C ALA A 23 17.00 -6.19 3.62
N PHE A 24 18.30 -6.05 3.34
CA PHE A 24 18.81 -5.22 2.25
C PHE A 24 18.39 -5.75 0.87
N LEU A 25 18.53 -7.05 0.63
CA LEU A 25 18.07 -7.70 -0.61
C LEU A 25 16.56 -7.55 -0.78
N PHE A 26 15.79 -7.64 0.30
CA PHE A 26 14.36 -7.40 0.29
C PHE A 26 14.03 -5.95 -0.13
N VAL A 27 14.69 -4.96 0.47
CA VAL A 27 14.48 -3.54 0.13
C VAL A 27 14.80 -3.28 -1.34
N ILE A 28 15.98 -3.70 -1.81
CA ILE A 28 16.38 -3.56 -3.23
C ILE A 28 15.34 -4.23 -4.13
N GLY A 29 14.95 -5.43 -3.76
CA GLY A 29 13.98 -6.20 -4.50
C GLY A 29 12.63 -5.50 -4.66
N SER A 30 12.14 -4.88 -3.58
CA SER A 30 10.92 -4.08 -3.60
C SER A 30 11.04 -2.87 -4.54
N VAL A 31 12.21 -2.23 -4.57
CA VAL A 31 12.53 -1.10 -5.45
C VAL A 31 12.51 -1.53 -6.91
N VAL A 32 13.17 -2.66 -7.24
CA VAL A 32 13.19 -3.20 -8.61
C VAL A 32 11.77 -3.53 -9.09
N SER A 33 10.94 -4.15 -8.25
CA SER A 33 9.55 -4.45 -8.60
C SER A 33 8.73 -3.17 -8.88
N LYS A 34 8.90 -2.12 -8.05
CA LYS A 34 8.24 -0.82 -8.24
C LYS A 34 8.69 -0.10 -9.52
N LEU A 35 10.00 -0.12 -9.81
CA LEU A 35 10.56 0.43 -11.06
C LEU A 35 10.05 -0.32 -12.28
N SER A 36 9.96 -1.64 -12.21
CA SER A 36 9.40 -2.48 -13.28
C SER A 36 7.93 -2.13 -13.57
N SER A 37 7.12 -1.92 -12.52
CA SER A 37 5.73 -1.47 -12.67
C SER A 37 5.64 -0.05 -13.26
N PHE A 38 6.55 0.84 -12.88
CA PHE A 38 6.64 2.19 -13.42
C PHE A 38 6.96 2.21 -14.92
N VAL A 39 7.95 1.41 -15.35
CA VAL A 39 8.32 1.25 -16.77
C VAL A 39 7.14 0.70 -17.58
N LEU A 40 6.43 -0.30 -17.05
CA LEU A 40 5.20 -0.81 -17.67
C LEU A 40 4.18 0.32 -17.87
N ASN A 41 3.91 1.12 -16.84
CA ASN A 41 2.91 2.19 -16.92
C ASN A 41 3.29 3.27 -17.93
N ILE A 42 4.57 3.65 -18.01
CA ILE A 42 5.08 4.56 -19.06
C ILE A 42 4.81 3.97 -20.45
N TYR A 43 5.15 2.68 -20.62
CA TYR A 43 5.00 2.02 -21.90
C TYR A 43 3.54 1.92 -22.34
N LEU A 44 2.63 1.59 -21.42
CA LEU A 44 1.19 1.56 -21.69
C LEU A 44 0.65 2.96 -22.03
N ALA A 45 1.04 4.00 -21.29
CA ALA A 45 0.61 5.36 -21.55
C ALA A 45 1.12 5.96 -22.87
N LYS A 46 2.19 5.41 -23.45
CA LYS A 46 2.66 5.78 -24.80
C LYS A 46 1.90 5.09 -25.93
N LYS A 47 1.34 3.91 -25.67
CA LYS A 47 0.70 3.06 -26.70
C LYS A 47 -0.82 3.12 -26.73
N ILE A 48 -1.43 3.40 -25.59
CA ILE A 48 -2.89 3.39 -25.42
C ILE A 48 -3.41 4.82 -25.51
N ASP A 49 -4.60 4.98 -26.09
CA ASP A 49 -5.32 6.25 -26.07
C ASP A 49 -5.54 6.74 -24.63
N PRO A 50 -5.27 8.03 -24.33
CA PRO A 50 -5.32 8.54 -22.97
C PRO A 50 -6.65 8.23 -22.25
N GLU A 51 -7.80 8.41 -22.89
CA GLU A 51 -9.09 8.16 -22.24
C GLU A 51 -9.25 6.69 -21.80
N LEU A 52 -8.83 5.74 -22.64
CA LEU A 52 -8.90 4.30 -22.34
C LEU A 52 -7.89 3.90 -21.26
N PHE A 53 -6.72 4.54 -21.24
CA PHE A 53 -5.71 4.35 -20.20
C PHE A 53 -6.25 4.73 -18.81
N GLY A 54 -6.94 5.86 -18.69
CA GLY A 54 -7.54 6.33 -17.44
C GLY A 54 -8.59 5.36 -16.89
N ILE A 55 -9.41 4.78 -17.78
CA ILE A 55 -10.44 3.79 -17.41
C ILE A 55 -9.79 2.54 -16.81
N GLY A 56 -8.75 1.99 -17.43
CA GLY A 56 -8.02 0.85 -16.88
C GLY A 56 -7.31 1.19 -15.56
N PHE A 57 -6.53 2.27 -15.56
CA PHE A 57 -5.62 2.60 -14.45
C PHE A 57 -6.31 3.14 -13.20
N VAL A 58 -7.43 3.85 -13.35
CA VAL A 58 -8.19 4.42 -12.23
C VAL A 58 -9.39 3.55 -11.90
N SER A 59 -10.28 3.31 -12.87
CA SER A 59 -11.57 2.66 -12.58
C SER A 59 -11.43 1.16 -12.28
N ILE A 60 -10.74 0.40 -13.14
CA ILE A 60 -10.59 -1.05 -12.94
C ILE A 60 -9.66 -1.33 -11.76
N ALA A 61 -8.62 -0.49 -11.58
CA ALA A 61 -7.75 -0.58 -10.42
C ALA A 61 -8.47 -0.37 -9.10
N LEU A 62 -9.45 0.54 -9.06
CA LEU A 62 -10.25 0.75 -7.87
C LEU A 62 -11.06 -0.51 -7.51
N ILE A 63 -11.66 -1.19 -8.49
CA ILE A 63 -12.38 -2.45 -8.25
C ILE A 63 -11.47 -3.49 -7.60
N THR A 64 -10.27 -3.69 -8.14
CA THR A 64 -9.32 -4.67 -7.62
C THR A 64 -8.90 -4.33 -6.19
N ASN A 65 -8.62 -3.04 -5.93
CA ASN A 65 -8.18 -2.58 -4.62
C ASN A 65 -9.28 -2.69 -3.57
N LEU A 66 -10.52 -2.30 -3.92
CA LEU A 66 -11.68 -2.44 -3.03
C LEU A 66 -11.97 -3.91 -2.73
N SER A 67 -11.95 -4.77 -3.75
CA SER A 67 -12.23 -6.21 -3.59
C SER A 67 -11.27 -6.91 -2.63
N GLN A 68 -9.98 -6.54 -2.67
CA GLN A 68 -8.93 -7.16 -1.85
C GLN A 68 -8.64 -6.43 -0.54
N SER A 69 -9.26 -5.27 -0.32
CA SER A 69 -8.92 -4.34 0.75
C SER A 69 -8.92 -4.96 2.16
N LEU A 70 -9.85 -5.87 2.42
CA LEU A 70 -10.03 -6.51 3.72
C LEU A 70 -9.02 -7.65 3.97
N ASN A 71 -8.49 -8.29 2.92
CA ASN A 71 -7.64 -9.48 3.06
C ASN A 71 -6.37 -9.17 3.85
N LYS A 72 -5.59 -8.21 3.34
CA LYS A 72 -4.29 -7.84 3.92
C LYS A 72 -4.44 -7.03 5.22
N LYS A 73 -5.49 -6.20 5.33
CA LYS A 73 -5.66 -5.24 6.43
C LYS A 73 -6.44 -5.80 7.63
N CYS A 74 -7.43 -6.66 7.38
CA CYS A 74 -8.30 -7.23 8.41
C CYS A 74 -7.94 -8.69 8.67
N PHE A 75 -8.25 -9.57 7.72
CA PHE A 75 -8.25 -11.02 7.94
C PHE A 75 -6.87 -11.56 8.28
N ARG A 76 -5.84 -11.18 7.51
CA ARG A 76 -4.47 -11.62 7.80
C ARG A 76 -3.97 -11.17 9.17
N ARG A 77 -4.30 -9.94 9.60
CA ARG A 77 -3.93 -9.44 10.93
C ARG A 77 -4.63 -10.19 12.05
N VAL A 78 -5.91 -10.52 11.86
CA VAL A 78 -6.68 -11.33 12.83
C VAL A 78 -6.10 -12.74 12.90
N ALA A 79 -5.80 -13.36 11.76
CA ALA A 79 -5.23 -14.70 11.70
C ALA A 79 -3.87 -14.80 12.42
N LEU A 80 -3.05 -13.75 12.34
CA LEU A 80 -1.74 -13.65 12.98
C LEU A 80 -1.78 -13.11 14.42
N SER A 81 -2.97 -12.76 14.94
CA SER A 81 -3.07 -12.18 16.29
C SER A 81 -2.73 -13.21 17.37
N GLU A 82 -1.87 -12.83 18.31
CA GLU A 82 -1.53 -13.68 19.45
C GLU A 82 -2.74 -13.81 20.38
N THR A 83 -3.10 -15.06 20.70
CA THR A 83 -4.15 -15.37 21.68
C THR A 83 -3.50 -15.58 23.04
N THR A 84 -3.44 -14.52 23.86
CA THR A 84 -2.82 -14.49 25.19
C THR A 84 -3.36 -15.51 26.20
N GLN A 85 -4.42 -16.24 25.89
CA GLN A 85 -5.17 -17.06 26.86
C GLN A 85 -4.91 -18.58 26.78
N LEU A 86 -4.13 -19.09 25.81
CA LEU A 86 -4.11 -20.53 25.49
C LEU A 86 -2.70 -21.16 25.39
N ASN A 87 -1.66 -20.46 25.85
CA ASN A 87 -0.26 -20.77 25.51
C ASN A 87 0.41 -21.94 26.28
N LYS A 88 -0.33 -22.95 26.77
CA LYS A 88 0.31 -24.01 27.61
C LYS A 88 0.03 -25.47 27.24
N GLU A 89 -0.75 -25.79 26.18
CA GLU A 89 -1.02 -27.18 25.78
C GLU A 89 -0.98 -27.38 24.25
N GLU A 90 -0.43 -28.50 23.77
CA GLU A 90 -0.33 -28.85 22.32
C GLU A 90 -1.69 -28.89 21.62
N ASN A 91 -2.73 -29.41 22.28
CA ASN A 91 -4.10 -29.40 21.75
C ASN A 91 -4.65 -27.98 21.55
N SER A 92 -4.28 -27.05 22.43
CA SER A 92 -4.69 -25.64 22.33
C SER A 92 -4.05 -24.95 21.12
N TYR A 93 -2.82 -25.34 20.76
CA TYR A 93 -2.11 -24.80 19.60
C TYR A 93 -2.76 -25.18 18.26
N HIS A 94 -3.19 -26.44 18.10
CA HIS A 94 -3.93 -26.89 16.90
C HIS A 94 -5.27 -26.17 16.74
N ILE A 95 -5.98 -25.90 17.85
CA ILE A 95 -7.25 -25.16 17.85
C ILE A 95 -7.05 -23.71 17.38
N ILE A 96 -5.99 -23.04 17.85
CA ILE A 96 -5.64 -21.68 17.41
C ILE A 96 -5.32 -21.66 15.92
N LEU A 97 -4.49 -22.61 15.45
CA LEU A 97 -4.16 -22.78 14.04
C LEU A 97 -5.39 -22.93 13.16
N GLN A 98 -6.28 -23.85 13.53
CA GLN A 98 -7.50 -24.11 12.78
C GLN A 98 -8.40 -22.87 12.71
N SER A 99 -8.53 -22.15 13.83
CA SER A 99 -9.25 -20.88 13.89
C SER A 99 -8.67 -19.83 12.95
N SER A 100 -7.35 -19.68 12.90
CA SER A 100 -6.68 -18.72 11.99
C SER A 100 -6.87 -19.09 10.53
N ILE A 101 -6.81 -20.36 10.18
CA ILE A 101 -7.05 -20.84 8.81
C ILE A 101 -8.51 -20.64 8.41
N ASN A 102 -9.46 -20.89 9.31
CA ASN A 102 -10.87 -20.58 9.06
C ASN A 102 -11.08 -19.08 8.79
N VAL A 103 -10.32 -18.18 9.45
CA VAL A 103 -10.33 -16.73 9.16
C VAL A 103 -9.77 -16.43 7.76
N CYS A 104 -8.72 -17.12 7.32
CA CYS A 104 -8.21 -17.00 5.95
C CYS A 104 -9.23 -17.45 4.91
N TRP A 105 -9.97 -18.54 5.15
CA TRP A 105 -11.06 -18.99 4.27
C TRP A 105 -12.24 -18.02 4.25
N LEU A 106 -12.57 -17.41 5.38
CA LEU A 106 -13.56 -16.33 5.44
C LEU A 106 -13.15 -15.14 4.58
N SER A 107 -11.84 -14.84 4.51
CA SER A 107 -11.28 -13.83 3.62
C SER A 107 -11.63 -14.12 2.15
N ILE A 108 -11.42 -15.35 1.70
CA ILE A 108 -11.70 -15.78 0.32
C ILE A 108 -13.19 -15.61 0.00
N ALA A 109 -14.07 -16.09 0.90
CA ALA A 109 -15.51 -15.97 0.73
C ALA A 109 -15.96 -14.51 0.63
N LEU A 110 -15.44 -13.64 1.51
CA LEU A 110 -15.82 -12.23 1.50
C LEU A 110 -15.25 -11.50 0.28
N THR A 111 -14.02 -11.80 -0.16
CA THR A 111 -13.50 -11.23 -1.42
C THR A 111 -14.32 -11.68 -2.61
N SER A 112 -14.78 -12.94 -2.65
CA SER A 112 -15.66 -13.42 -3.71
C SER A 112 -16.96 -12.61 -3.75
N ILE A 113 -17.61 -12.42 -2.60
CA ILE A 113 -18.84 -11.61 -2.51
C ILE A 113 -18.58 -10.17 -2.94
N LEU A 114 -17.53 -9.54 -2.40
CA LEU A 114 -17.22 -8.15 -2.70
C LEU A 114 -16.85 -7.93 -4.16
N SER A 115 -16.04 -8.83 -4.74
CA SER A 115 -15.66 -8.77 -6.15
C SER A 115 -16.87 -8.93 -7.08
N LEU A 116 -17.83 -9.78 -6.73
CA LEU A 116 -19.08 -9.93 -7.47
C LEU A 116 -19.94 -8.66 -7.36
N VAL A 117 -20.16 -8.14 -6.16
CA VAL A 117 -20.94 -6.90 -5.94
C VAL A 117 -20.33 -5.73 -6.68
N MET A 118 -19.01 -5.52 -6.57
CA MET A 118 -18.32 -4.44 -7.28
C MET A 118 -18.39 -4.63 -8.80
N SER A 119 -18.24 -5.86 -9.30
CA SER A 119 -18.37 -6.13 -10.72
C SER A 119 -19.76 -5.78 -11.26
N LEU A 120 -20.82 -6.13 -10.52
CA LEU A 120 -22.20 -5.78 -10.89
C LEU A 120 -22.41 -4.27 -10.89
N ILE A 121 -21.92 -3.55 -9.87
CA ILE A 121 -22.05 -2.09 -9.78
C ILE A 121 -21.35 -1.40 -10.97
N TRP A 122 -20.16 -1.85 -11.34
CA TRP A 122 -19.41 -1.26 -12.46
C TRP A 122 -20.03 -1.59 -13.82
N MET A 123 -20.50 -2.81 -14.03
CA MET A 123 -21.16 -3.18 -15.28
C MET A 123 -22.50 -2.45 -15.48
N SER A 124 -23.21 -2.13 -14.39
CA SER A 124 -24.44 -1.34 -14.44
C SER A 124 -24.18 0.14 -14.74
N ASN A 125 -22.99 0.66 -14.41
CA ASN A 125 -22.62 2.07 -14.56
C ASN A 125 -21.35 2.25 -15.40
N PRO A 126 -21.36 1.90 -16.70
CA PRO A 126 -20.21 2.11 -17.57
C PRO A 126 -19.89 3.62 -17.73
N PRO A 127 -18.61 4.01 -17.90
CA PRO A 127 -18.23 5.40 -18.11
C PRO A 127 -18.89 6.00 -19.35
N SER A 128 -19.43 7.23 -19.24
CA SER A 128 -20.20 7.93 -20.28
C SER A 128 -19.52 7.95 -21.66
N ASN A 129 -18.19 8.04 -21.69
CA ASN A 129 -17.40 8.11 -22.93
C ASN A 129 -17.45 6.81 -23.74
N ILE A 130 -17.65 5.67 -23.08
CA ILE A 130 -17.65 4.34 -23.71
C ILE A 130 -19.06 3.90 -24.11
N VAL A 131 -20.11 4.45 -23.48
CA VAL A 131 -21.50 3.95 -23.63
C VAL A 131 -21.96 3.93 -25.08
N LEU A 132 -21.45 4.83 -25.93
CA LEU A 132 -21.81 4.92 -27.35
C LEU A 132 -21.19 3.83 -28.22
N ASP A 133 -20.10 3.18 -27.80
CA ASP A 133 -19.43 2.12 -28.57
C ASP A 133 -19.60 0.75 -27.90
N ASN A 134 -20.48 -0.07 -28.49
CA ASN A 134 -20.75 -1.43 -28.04
C ASN A 134 -19.50 -2.31 -27.93
N ARG A 135 -18.46 -2.07 -28.75
CA ARG A 135 -17.21 -2.86 -28.69
C ARG A 135 -16.44 -2.53 -27.42
N LEU A 136 -16.31 -1.25 -27.09
CA LEU A 136 -15.62 -0.78 -25.89
C LEU A 136 -16.38 -1.15 -24.61
N VAL A 137 -17.73 -1.08 -24.62
CA VAL A 137 -18.56 -1.57 -23.49
C VAL A 137 -18.30 -3.05 -23.24
N LYS A 138 -18.26 -3.88 -24.29
CA LYS A 138 -17.96 -5.31 -24.15
C LYS A 138 -16.56 -5.53 -23.57
N GLN A 139 -15.55 -4.80 -24.02
CA GLN A 139 -14.20 -4.89 -23.49
C GLN A 139 -14.13 -4.47 -22.02
N PHE A 140 -14.83 -3.40 -21.65
CA PHE A 140 -14.95 -2.94 -20.28
C PHE A 140 -15.57 -4.02 -19.39
N ASN A 141 -16.69 -4.62 -19.80
CA ASN A 141 -17.35 -5.69 -19.03
C ASN A 141 -16.43 -6.91 -18.85
N ILE A 142 -15.72 -7.33 -19.90
CA ILE A 142 -14.73 -8.42 -19.80
C ILE A 142 -13.59 -8.01 -18.84
N SER A 143 -13.15 -6.75 -18.89
CA SER A 143 -12.10 -6.24 -18.00
C SER A 143 -12.54 -6.29 -16.54
N VAL A 144 -13.78 -5.90 -16.25
CA VAL A 144 -14.37 -5.93 -14.89
C VAL A 144 -14.44 -7.37 -14.38
N ILE A 145 -14.98 -8.29 -15.18
CA ILE A 145 -15.08 -9.72 -14.79
C ILE A 145 -13.69 -10.30 -14.54
N LEU A 146 -12.73 -10.05 -15.44
CA LEU A 146 -11.36 -10.56 -15.31
C LEU A 146 -10.65 -9.97 -14.07
N ALA A 147 -10.90 -8.71 -13.74
CA ALA A 147 -10.40 -8.06 -12.53
C ALA A 147 -10.99 -8.70 -11.24
N GLY A 148 -12.29 -9.02 -11.26
CA GLY A 148 -12.95 -9.76 -10.18
C GLY A 148 -12.34 -11.15 -9.98
N ILE A 149 -12.19 -11.93 -11.07
CA ILE A 149 -11.55 -13.25 -11.05
C ILE A 149 -10.11 -13.15 -10.51
N SER A 150 -9.34 -12.17 -11.00
CA SER A 150 -7.97 -11.95 -10.54
C SER A 150 -7.90 -11.70 -9.04
N SER A 151 -8.89 -10.97 -8.49
CA SER A 151 -8.98 -10.68 -7.07
C SER A 151 -9.25 -11.94 -6.24
N ILE A 152 -10.11 -12.84 -6.73
CA ILE A 152 -10.39 -14.13 -6.10
C ILE A 152 -9.15 -15.04 -6.13
N ILE A 153 -8.45 -15.12 -7.26
CA ILE A 153 -7.22 -15.93 -7.40
C ILE A 153 -6.14 -15.49 -6.40
N GLU A 154 -5.90 -14.18 -6.27
CA GLU A 154 -4.94 -13.69 -5.28
C GLU A 154 -5.37 -14.04 -3.85
N SER A 155 -6.68 -14.01 -3.56
CA SER A 155 -7.22 -14.32 -2.23
C SER A 155 -7.04 -15.79 -1.82
N ILE A 156 -7.04 -16.72 -2.78
CA ILE A 156 -6.76 -18.14 -2.53
C ILE A 156 -5.35 -18.33 -1.95
N SER A 157 -4.44 -17.38 -2.17
CA SER A 157 -3.08 -17.43 -1.62
C SER A 157 -3.02 -17.10 -0.12
N GLU A 158 -4.08 -16.53 0.49
CA GLU A 158 -4.09 -16.13 1.90
C GLU A 158 -3.77 -17.24 2.91
N PRO A 159 -4.42 -18.43 2.90
CA PRO A 159 -4.07 -19.51 3.82
C PRO A 159 -2.62 -19.99 3.65
N LEU A 160 -2.11 -20.00 2.42
CA LEU A 160 -0.73 -20.39 2.14
C LEU A 160 0.27 -19.37 2.69
N ILE A 161 -0.03 -18.08 2.52
CA ILE A 161 0.78 -16.98 3.05
C ILE A 161 0.78 -16.97 4.57
N PHE A 162 -0.37 -17.24 5.20
CA PHE A 162 -0.45 -17.40 6.65
C PHE A 162 0.54 -18.46 7.15
N ASN A 163 0.57 -19.63 6.50
CA ASN A 163 1.50 -20.70 6.84
C ASN A 163 2.97 -20.31 6.63
N LEU A 164 3.30 -19.56 5.56
CA LEU A 164 4.66 -19.04 5.35
C LEU A 164 5.09 -18.05 6.44
N ILE A 165 4.22 -17.11 6.80
CA ILE A 165 4.51 -16.12 7.85
C ILE A 165 4.68 -16.80 9.19
N LYS A 166 3.84 -17.80 9.51
CA LYS A 166 3.91 -18.53 10.77
C LYS A 166 5.21 -19.34 10.90
N LYS A 167 5.78 -19.81 9.80
CA LYS A 167 7.10 -20.47 9.76
C LYS A 167 8.28 -19.48 9.71
N GLU A 168 8.02 -18.21 9.99
CA GLU A 168 9.01 -17.12 9.98
C GLU A 168 9.67 -16.89 8.60
N GLN A 169 9.07 -17.41 7.52
CA GLN A 169 9.54 -17.25 6.14
C GLN A 169 9.04 -15.95 5.48
N VAL A 170 9.13 -14.83 6.21
CA VAL A 170 8.64 -13.52 5.75
C VAL A 170 9.41 -13.05 4.51
N PHE A 171 10.71 -13.34 4.44
CA PHE A 171 11.54 -13.03 3.27
C PHE A 171 11.03 -13.71 1.98
N LEU A 172 10.62 -14.97 2.07
CA LEU A 172 10.14 -15.73 0.91
C LEU A 172 8.84 -15.15 0.35
N ARG A 173 7.91 -14.74 1.23
CA ARG A 173 6.69 -14.02 0.84
C ARG A 173 7.02 -12.77 0.04
N SER A 174 7.99 -12.00 0.51
CA SER A 174 8.42 -10.79 -0.17
C SER A 174 9.02 -11.03 -1.55
N VAL A 175 9.85 -12.08 -1.68
CA VAL A 175 10.40 -12.51 -2.97
C VAL A 175 9.28 -12.89 -3.95
N ILE A 176 8.24 -13.58 -3.48
CA ILE A 176 7.07 -13.92 -4.30
C ILE A 176 6.35 -12.67 -4.80
N GLU A 177 6.11 -11.68 -3.93
CA GLU A 177 5.45 -10.41 -4.30
C GLU A 177 6.25 -9.64 -5.35
N MET A 178 7.57 -9.58 -5.19
CA MET A 178 8.47 -8.99 -6.17
C MET A 178 8.45 -9.74 -7.51
N PHE A 179 8.61 -11.07 -7.49
CA PHE A 179 8.65 -11.90 -8.68
C PHE A 179 7.34 -11.79 -9.48
N SER A 180 6.21 -11.77 -8.78
CA SER A 180 4.89 -11.61 -9.39
C SER A 180 4.73 -10.23 -10.04
N GLY A 181 5.21 -9.17 -9.38
CA GLY A 181 5.19 -7.81 -9.92
C GLY A 181 6.05 -7.66 -11.17
N ILE A 182 7.28 -8.16 -11.14
CA ILE A 182 8.20 -8.14 -12.29
C ILE A 182 7.63 -8.97 -13.45
N SER A 183 7.08 -10.16 -13.15
CA SER A 183 6.46 -11.03 -14.16
C SER A 183 5.26 -10.35 -14.82
N LYS A 184 4.40 -9.67 -14.05
CA LYS A 184 3.31 -8.84 -14.59
C LYS A 184 3.83 -7.80 -15.57
N SER A 185 4.86 -7.04 -15.20
CA SER A 185 5.43 -6.01 -16.08
C SER A 185 5.98 -6.60 -17.38
N VAL A 186 6.83 -7.62 -17.28
CA VAL A 186 7.52 -8.20 -18.45
C VAL A 186 6.52 -8.89 -19.38
N LEU A 187 5.65 -9.75 -18.84
CA LEU A 187 4.68 -10.50 -19.64
C LEU A 187 3.63 -9.59 -20.27
N LEU A 188 3.19 -8.53 -19.57
CA LEU A 188 2.25 -7.58 -20.16
C LEU A 188 2.91 -6.74 -21.26
N ILE A 189 4.14 -6.25 -21.08
CA ILE A 189 4.88 -5.56 -22.15
C ILE A 189 5.00 -6.47 -23.38
N PHE A 190 5.41 -7.72 -23.17
CA PHE A 190 5.49 -8.73 -24.23
C PHE A 190 4.13 -8.89 -24.92
N PHE A 191 3.05 -9.08 -24.17
CA PHE A 191 1.70 -9.23 -24.72
C PHE A 191 1.30 -8.02 -25.59
N VAL A 192 1.58 -6.79 -25.16
CA VAL A 192 1.28 -5.56 -25.92
C VAL A 192 2.17 -5.40 -27.17
N ILE A 193 3.38 -5.99 -27.19
CA ILE A 193 4.23 -5.99 -28.40
C ILE A 193 3.67 -6.95 -29.45
N PHE A 194 3.34 -8.18 -29.03
CA PHE A 194 2.97 -9.26 -29.95
C PHE A 194 1.50 -9.23 -30.38
N LYS A 195 0.59 -8.73 -29.55
CA LYS A 195 -0.82 -8.54 -29.92
C LYS A 195 -1.10 -7.09 -30.29
N ARG A 196 -1.26 -6.85 -31.60
CA ARG A 196 -1.75 -5.59 -32.19
C ARG A 196 -3.29 -5.54 -32.24
N SER A 197 -3.96 -5.98 -31.19
CA SER A 197 -5.43 -5.95 -31.13
C SER A 197 -5.89 -4.81 -30.22
N ASN A 198 -6.99 -4.14 -30.59
CA ASN A 198 -7.65 -3.07 -29.85
C ASN A 198 -8.18 -3.56 -28.48
N LEU A 199 -7.32 -3.96 -27.53
CA LEU A 199 -7.67 -4.48 -26.20
C LEU A 199 -7.25 -3.49 -25.10
N ASP A 200 -7.36 -2.20 -25.40
CA ASP A 200 -6.70 -1.14 -24.65
C ASP A 200 -7.16 -1.05 -23.19
N ILE A 201 -8.46 -1.24 -22.95
CA ILE A 201 -9.04 -1.27 -21.59
C ILE A 201 -8.62 -2.54 -20.83
N LEU A 202 -8.44 -3.66 -21.54
CA LEU A 202 -8.20 -4.99 -20.96
C LEU A 202 -6.78 -5.15 -20.40
N TYR A 203 -5.82 -4.35 -20.83
CA TYR A 203 -4.42 -4.52 -20.43
C TYR A 203 -4.21 -4.45 -18.91
N TYR A 204 -4.98 -3.60 -18.20
CA TYR A 204 -4.90 -3.55 -16.75
C TYR A 204 -5.33 -4.89 -16.13
N SER A 205 -6.50 -5.42 -16.53
CA SER A 205 -7.02 -6.69 -16.01
C SER A 205 -6.18 -7.89 -16.39
N ILE A 206 -5.63 -7.92 -17.61
CA ILE A 206 -4.68 -8.95 -18.05
C ILE A 206 -3.43 -8.91 -17.17
N GLY A 207 -2.89 -7.71 -16.93
CA GLY A 207 -1.75 -7.53 -16.02
C GLY A 207 -2.07 -8.03 -14.61
N GLN A 208 -3.24 -7.69 -14.07
CA GLN A 208 -3.64 -8.15 -12.75
C GLN A 208 -3.83 -9.66 -12.67
N PHE A 209 -4.37 -10.27 -13.73
CA PHE A 209 -4.53 -11.72 -13.84
C PHE A 209 -3.18 -12.45 -13.89
N ILE A 210 -2.22 -11.91 -14.64
CA ILE A 210 -0.84 -12.43 -14.66
C ILE A 210 -0.25 -12.37 -13.25
N TYR A 211 -0.37 -11.22 -12.58
CA TYR A 211 0.14 -11.05 -11.22
C TYR A 211 -0.47 -12.05 -10.26
N SER A 212 -1.80 -12.14 -10.20
CA SER A 212 -2.48 -13.04 -9.24
C SER A 212 -2.16 -14.51 -9.51
N SER A 213 -2.05 -14.91 -10.78
CA SER A 213 -1.71 -16.28 -11.18
C SER A 213 -0.28 -16.64 -10.79
N VAL A 214 0.70 -15.78 -11.13
CA VAL A 214 2.11 -16.00 -10.75
C VAL A 214 2.28 -15.98 -9.23
N PHE A 215 1.57 -15.10 -8.54
CA PHE A 215 1.58 -15.00 -7.10
C PHE A 215 1.08 -16.29 -6.43
N LEU A 216 -0.03 -16.84 -6.91
CA LEU A 216 -0.59 -18.09 -6.41
C LEU A 216 0.35 -19.28 -6.67
N VAL A 217 0.86 -19.43 -7.90
CA VAL A 217 1.75 -20.54 -8.27
C VAL A 217 3.07 -20.47 -7.48
N SER A 218 3.65 -19.28 -7.36
CA SER A 218 4.89 -19.07 -6.60
C SER A 218 4.70 -19.33 -5.11
N THR A 219 3.54 -18.95 -4.55
CA THR A 219 3.20 -19.21 -3.14
C THR A 219 2.98 -20.70 -2.89
N LEU A 220 2.31 -21.40 -3.80
CA LEU A 220 2.16 -22.86 -3.72
C LEU A 220 3.52 -23.55 -3.73
N PHE A 221 4.38 -23.22 -4.70
CA PHE A 221 5.73 -23.79 -4.80
C PHE A 221 6.57 -23.53 -3.55
N ALA A 222 6.54 -22.30 -3.04
CA ALA A 222 7.21 -21.93 -1.79
C ALA A 222 6.71 -22.77 -0.61
N CYS A 223 5.38 -22.89 -0.45
CA CYS A 223 4.77 -23.65 0.63
C CYS A 223 5.16 -25.15 0.57
N PHE A 224 5.17 -25.75 -0.63
CA PHE A 224 5.61 -27.12 -0.85
C PHE A 224 7.09 -27.29 -0.49
N LYS A 225 7.96 -26.38 -0.92
CA LYS A 225 9.40 -26.43 -0.65
C LYS A 225 9.73 -26.28 0.84
N THR A 226 9.06 -25.37 1.54
CA THR A 226 9.36 -25.09 2.97
C THR A 226 8.79 -26.14 3.92
N SER A 227 7.77 -26.88 3.50
CA SER A 227 7.02 -27.74 4.42
C SER A 227 7.22 -29.24 4.17
N GLY A 228 7.56 -29.65 2.94
CA GLY A 228 7.33 -31.04 2.54
C GLY A 228 5.84 -31.42 2.74
N TRP A 229 5.47 -32.67 2.48
CA TRP A 229 4.12 -33.18 2.81
C TRP A 229 4.00 -33.48 4.32
N SER A 230 4.38 -32.54 5.19
CA SER A 230 4.28 -32.71 6.64
C SER A 230 2.83 -32.56 7.12
N LYS A 231 2.44 -33.35 8.14
CA LYS A 231 1.10 -33.33 8.76
C LYS A 231 0.71 -32.00 9.41
N ASP A 232 1.66 -31.09 9.59
CA ASP A 232 1.45 -29.77 10.22
C ASP A 232 0.86 -28.72 9.25
N LEU A 233 0.72 -29.05 7.97
CA LEU A 233 0.06 -28.19 6.97
C LEU A 233 -1.45 -28.35 7.04
N ILE A 234 -2.06 -27.59 7.94
CA ILE A 234 -3.50 -27.39 7.90
C ILE A 234 -3.75 -26.32 6.82
N ILE A 235 -4.41 -26.73 5.73
CA ILE A 235 -4.79 -25.83 4.62
C ILE A 235 -6.31 -25.70 4.56
N LEU A 236 -7.03 -26.76 4.92
CA LEU A 236 -8.48 -26.84 4.81
C LEU A 236 -9.16 -26.26 6.06
N PRO A 237 -10.36 -25.67 5.91
CA PRO A 237 -11.15 -25.23 7.03
C PRO A 237 -11.71 -26.44 7.79
N GLY A 238 -11.90 -26.30 9.10
CA GLY A 238 -12.23 -27.40 10.00
C GLY A 238 -12.83 -26.92 11.31
N ALA A 239 -13.63 -27.76 11.96
CA ALA A 239 -14.26 -27.45 13.24
C ALA A 239 -13.23 -27.49 14.39
N LEU A 240 -13.37 -26.60 15.38
CA LEU A 240 -12.42 -26.45 16.49
C LEU A 240 -12.58 -27.49 17.62
N GLY A 241 -13.27 -28.62 17.39
CA GLY A 241 -13.43 -29.68 18.38
C GLY A 241 -14.56 -30.67 18.09
N THR A 242 -14.58 -31.77 18.84
CA THR A 242 -15.50 -32.92 18.69
C THR A 242 -16.76 -32.86 19.57
N SER A 243 -16.91 -31.87 20.47
CA SER A 243 -18.10 -31.77 21.33
C SER A 243 -19.17 -30.83 20.76
N SER A 244 -20.35 -31.41 20.48
CA SER A 244 -21.74 -30.92 20.26
C SER A 244 -22.08 -29.50 19.75
N LYS A 245 -21.18 -28.52 19.77
CA LYS A 245 -21.30 -27.22 19.10
C LYS A 245 -20.06 -26.99 18.25
N SER A 246 -20.18 -27.19 16.94
CA SER A 246 -19.15 -26.92 15.94
C SER A 246 -18.84 -25.42 15.88
N GLN A 247 -17.94 -24.96 16.74
CA GLN A 247 -17.42 -23.60 16.66
C GLN A 247 -16.31 -23.56 15.59
N PHE A 248 -16.43 -22.65 14.62
CA PHE A 248 -15.41 -22.43 13.58
C PHE A 248 -14.43 -21.30 13.92
N PHE A 249 -14.73 -20.48 14.93
CA PHE A 249 -13.88 -19.36 15.31
C PHE A 249 -13.80 -19.23 16.82
N LEU A 250 -12.57 -19.03 17.32
CA LEU A 250 -12.31 -18.62 18.70
C LEU A 250 -13.03 -17.30 19.03
N LYS A 251 -13.55 -17.19 20.26
CA LYS A 251 -14.24 -15.98 20.75
C LYS A 251 -13.35 -14.74 20.65
N ASN A 252 -12.04 -14.89 20.89
CA ASN A 252 -11.06 -13.81 20.73
C ASN A 252 -10.97 -13.34 19.26
N HIS A 253 -10.81 -14.27 18.31
CA HIS A 253 -10.78 -13.93 16.88
C HIS A 253 -12.06 -13.23 16.43
N LYS A 254 -13.23 -13.62 16.93
CA LYS A 254 -14.50 -12.93 16.61
C LYS A 254 -14.51 -11.47 17.09
N ASN A 255 -14.03 -11.21 18.30
CA ASN A 255 -13.99 -9.85 18.86
C ASN A 255 -13.00 -8.97 18.09
N ILE A 256 -11.79 -9.48 17.84
CA ILE A 256 -10.77 -8.78 17.07
C ILE A 256 -11.26 -8.54 15.64
N LEU A 257 -11.92 -9.52 15.01
CA LEU A 257 -12.46 -9.39 13.66
C LEU A 257 -13.46 -8.24 13.55
N LYS A 258 -14.41 -8.11 14.48
CA LYS A 258 -15.38 -6.99 14.48
C LYS A 258 -14.68 -5.63 14.49
N GLN A 259 -13.64 -5.48 15.31
CA GLN A 259 -12.89 -4.23 15.43
C GLN A 259 -12.01 -3.98 14.18
N GLN A 260 -11.41 -5.03 13.63
CA GLN A 260 -10.53 -4.94 12.45
C GLN A 260 -11.29 -4.70 11.15
N ILE A 261 -12.53 -5.17 11.02
CA ILE A 261 -13.37 -4.88 9.84
C ILE A 261 -13.61 -3.37 9.73
N LEU A 262 -14.08 -2.73 10.80
CA LEU A 262 -14.38 -1.29 10.79
C LEU A 262 -13.13 -0.47 10.47
N THR A 263 -12.01 -0.75 11.14
CA THR A 263 -10.75 -0.04 10.92
C THR A 263 -10.17 -0.26 9.53
N SER A 264 -10.37 -1.45 8.94
CA SER A 264 -9.92 -1.76 7.58
C SER A 264 -10.76 -1.07 6.51
N ILE A 265 -12.08 -0.97 6.70
CA ILE A 265 -12.95 -0.19 5.82
C ILE A 265 -12.53 1.29 5.85
N GLN A 266 -12.35 1.86 7.04
CA GLN A 266 -11.88 3.23 7.22
C GLN A 266 -10.55 3.48 6.51
N SER A 267 -9.56 2.59 6.70
CA SER A 267 -8.27 2.68 6.03
C SER A 267 -8.36 2.53 4.51
N THR A 268 -9.35 1.81 4.00
CA THR A 268 -9.52 1.59 2.56
C THR A 268 -10.16 2.79 1.89
N VAL A 269 -11.23 3.32 2.49
CA VAL A 269 -11.83 4.58 2.03
C VAL A 269 -10.75 5.66 1.99
N LEU A 270 -9.97 5.80 3.06
CA LEU A 270 -8.89 6.78 3.15
C LEU A 270 -7.84 6.66 2.03
N GLN A 271 -7.44 5.44 1.70
CA GLN A 271 -6.37 5.19 0.71
C GLN A 271 -6.82 5.33 -0.74
N GLU A 272 -8.10 5.06 -1.03
CA GLU A 272 -8.65 5.11 -2.38
C GLU A 272 -9.59 6.32 -2.59
N THR A 273 -9.56 7.27 -1.66
CA THR A 273 -10.43 8.46 -1.67
C THR A 273 -10.22 9.29 -2.94
N ASP A 274 -8.96 9.46 -3.36
CA ASP A 274 -8.58 10.14 -4.59
C ASP A 274 -9.33 9.57 -5.81
N LYS A 275 -9.24 8.25 -6.03
CA LYS A 275 -9.91 7.56 -7.14
C LYS A 275 -11.43 7.59 -7.01
N ILE A 276 -11.97 7.48 -5.79
CA ILE A 276 -13.41 7.56 -5.56
C ILE A 276 -13.95 8.96 -5.92
N LEU A 277 -13.22 10.02 -5.56
CA LEU A 277 -13.58 11.40 -5.89
C LEU A 277 -13.45 11.65 -7.39
N LEU A 278 -12.38 11.16 -8.02
CA LEU A 278 -12.17 11.20 -9.47
C LEU A 278 -13.34 10.63 -10.24
N LEU A 279 -13.72 9.39 -9.94
CA LEU A 279 -14.81 8.71 -10.65
C LEU A 279 -16.17 9.43 -10.49
N ARG A 280 -16.37 10.18 -9.41
CA ARG A 280 -17.64 10.84 -9.12
C ARG A 280 -17.73 12.25 -9.71
N LEU A 281 -16.62 12.97 -9.76
CA LEU A 281 -16.61 14.41 -10.05
C LEU A 281 -16.02 14.77 -11.42
N PHE A 282 -15.18 13.88 -11.97
CA PHE A 282 -14.35 14.18 -13.13
C PHE A 282 -14.63 13.20 -14.28
N SER A 283 -14.23 13.62 -15.48
CA SER A 283 -14.35 12.89 -16.74
C SER A 283 -13.23 11.86 -16.94
N ALA A 284 -13.42 10.90 -17.85
CA ALA A 284 -12.42 9.87 -18.14
C ALA A 284 -11.07 10.42 -18.64
N LYS A 285 -11.08 11.60 -19.27
CA LYS A 285 -9.87 12.29 -19.70
C LYS A 285 -9.04 12.75 -18.50
N GLU A 286 -9.68 13.39 -17.53
CA GLU A 286 -9.04 13.85 -16.28
C GLU A 286 -8.56 12.67 -15.42
N TRP A 287 -9.28 11.53 -15.43
CA TRP A 287 -8.79 10.30 -14.77
C TRP A 287 -7.45 9.84 -15.33
N SER A 288 -7.24 10.03 -16.62
CA SER A 288 -6.01 9.64 -17.30
C SER A 288 -4.85 10.57 -16.99
N ASP A 289 -5.11 11.87 -17.05
CA ASP A 289 -4.15 12.91 -16.67
C ASP A 289 -3.70 12.73 -15.21
N TYR A 290 -4.66 12.49 -14.30
CA TYR A 290 -4.38 12.11 -12.92
C TYR A 290 -3.56 10.81 -12.83
N GLY A 291 -3.97 9.75 -13.55
CA GLY A 291 -3.32 8.44 -13.47
C GLY A 291 -1.84 8.48 -13.85
N VAL A 292 -1.51 9.19 -14.93
CA VAL A 292 -0.13 9.40 -15.37
C VAL A 292 0.66 10.19 -14.34
N ILE A 293 0.13 11.31 -13.87
CA ILE A 293 0.84 12.24 -13.01
C ILE A 293 1.00 11.69 -11.60
N SER A 294 -0.04 11.07 -11.04
CA SER A 294 0.00 10.39 -9.75
C SER A 294 1.02 9.24 -9.77
N ASN A 295 1.12 8.49 -10.86
CA ASN A 295 2.13 7.44 -10.99
C ASN A 295 3.57 8.01 -11.06
N LEU A 296 3.74 9.19 -11.67
CA LEU A 296 5.01 9.90 -11.75
C LEU A 296 5.43 10.52 -10.40
N ALA A 297 4.51 11.20 -9.73
CA ALA A 297 4.76 11.81 -8.43
C ALA A 297 5.05 10.76 -7.35
N ASN A 298 4.31 9.65 -7.37
CA ASN A 298 4.43 8.60 -6.37
C ASN A 298 5.61 7.65 -6.59
N ILE A 299 6.39 7.79 -7.67
CA ILE A 299 7.54 6.90 -7.85
C ILE A 299 8.62 7.18 -6.81
N VAL A 300 8.87 8.46 -6.50
CA VAL A 300 9.88 8.86 -5.52
C VAL A 300 9.45 8.43 -4.11
N THR A 301 8.17 8.59 -3.77
CA THR A 301 7.66 8.13 -2.48
C THR A 301 7.77 6.60 -2.35
N ARG A 302 7.50 5.84 -3.41
CA ARG A 302 7.54 4.37 -3.38
C ARG A 302 8.94 3.78 -3.44
N VAL A 303 9.83 4.34 -4.26
CA VAL A 303 11.17 3.79 -4.51
C VAL A 303 12.19 4.33 -3.51
N LEU A 304 11.99 5.54 -3.00
CA LEU A 304 12.96 6.19 -2.12
C LEU A 304 12.42 6.34 -0.69
N PHE A 305 11.29 7.02 -0.47
CA PHE A 305 10.82 7.28 0.90
C PHE A 305 10.33 6.02 1.63
N ALA A 306 9.53 5.16 0.99
CA ALA A 306 9.00 3.96 1.66
C ALA A 306 10.11 3.03 2.19
N PRO A 307 11.19 2.72 1.44
CA PRO A 307 12.35 2.01 2.00
C PRO A 307 13.03 2.72 3.16
N ILE A 308 13.17 4.05 3.10
CA ILE A 308 13.77 4.84 4.18
C ILE A 308 12.90 4.78 5.43
N GLU A 309 11.58 4.87 5.29
CA GLU A 309 10.61 4.74 6.38
C GLU A 309 10.67 3.34 7.02
N GLU A 310 10.83 2.29 6.22
CA GLU A 310 10.98 0.93 6.74
C GLU A 310 12.27 0.76 7.56
N ILE A 311 13.39 1.28 7.05
CA ILE A 311 14.68 1.30 7.78
C ILE A 311 14.55 2.17 9.05
N ALA A 312 13.90 3.32 8.95
CA ALA A 312 13.68 4.23 10.08
C ALA A 312 12.86 3.58 11.19
N THR A 313 11.83 2.81 10.82
CA THR A 313 10.98 2.07 11.76
C THR A 313 11.82 1.14 12.62
N GLU A 314 12.71 0.36 12.01
CA GLU A 314 13.54 -0.59 12.75
C GLU A 314 14.52 0.12 13.68
N ARG A 315 15.18 1.18 13.18
CA ARG A 315 16.07 2.01 14.00
C ARG A 315 15.36 2.63 15.20
N PHE A 316 14.13 3.12 15.03
CA PHE A 316 13.36 3.69 16.14
C PHE A 316 12.91 2.63 17.16
N ARG A 317 12.69 1.38 16.72
CA ARG A 317 12.40 0.26 17.62
C ARG A 317 13.62 -0.16 18.43
N GLU A 318 14.80 -0.25 17.80
CA GLU A 318 16.08 -0.48 18.51
C GLU A 318 16.26 0.53 19.64
N VAL A 319 16.09 1.83 19.33
CA VAL A 319 16.19 2.92 20.31
C VAL A 319 15.19 2.73 21.46
N LYS A 320 13.94 2.30 21.18
CA LYS A 320 12.93 2.04 22.22
C LYS A 320 13.34 0.93 23.18
N LEU A 321 13.95 -0.13 22.66
CA LEU A 321 14.39 -1.30 23.45
C LEU A 321 15.58 -0.95 24.34
N ASP A 322 16.56 -0.23 23.80
CA ASP A 322 17.75 0.22 24.56
C ASP A 322 17.37 1.16 25.71
N THR A 323 16.34 1.98 25.50
CA THR A 323 15.83 2.91 26.52
C THR A 323 15.15 2.17 27.68
N ASN A 324 14.44 1.06 27.40
CA ASN A 324 13.81 0.26 28.46
C ASN A 324 14.86 -0.49 29.31
N ASN A 325 16.01 -0.83 28.72
CA ASN A 325 17.05 -1.63 29.38
C ASN A 325 18.08 -0.78 30.17
N SER A 326 18.23 0.52 29.87
CA SER A 326 19.25 1.37 30.50
C SER A 326 18.66 2.59 31.22
N LYS A 327 18.80 2.66 32.56
CA LYS A 327 18.32 3.78 33.41
C LYS A 327 19.25 5.01 33.41
N SER A 328 19.96 5.32 32.32
CA SER A 328 20.98 6.40 32.33
C SER A 328 20.63 7.61 31.46
N MET A 329 20.75 8.79 32.08
CA MET A 329 20.28 10.11 31.63
C MET A 329 21.00 10.69 30.39
N ASN A 330 22.17 10.14 30.01
CA ASN A 330 23.00 10.62 28.90
C ASN A 330 22.59 10.09 27.52
N HIS A 331 21.67 9.12 27.45
CA HIS A 331 21.23 8.49 26.19
C HIS A 331 20.27 9.34 25.33
N PHE A 332 19.85 10.51 25.79
CA PHE A 332 18.76 11.27 25.15
C PHE A 332 19.16 12.04 23.87
N GLN A 333 20.40 12.53 23.78
CA GLN A 333 20.90 13.09 22.52
C GLN A 333 21.12 11.98 21.49
N VAL A 334 21.50 10.77 21.94
CA VAL A 334 21.58 9.56 21.10
C VAL A 334 20.19 9.12 20.61
N GLN A 335 19.13 9.31 21.41
CA GLN A 335 17.73 8.98 21.04
C GLN A 335 17.15 9.79 19.88
N LEU A 336 17.59 11.04 19.67
CA LEU A 336 17.09 11.92 18.60
C LEU A 336 18.05 12.06 17.41
N THR A 337 19.28 11.52 17.52
CA THR A 337 20.26 11.58 16.44
C THR A 337 19.77 10.86 15.18
N PRO A 338 19.24 9.61 15.26
CA PRO A 338 18.68 8.94 14.09
C PRO A 338 17.51 9.70 13.46
N LEU A 339 16.64 10.30 14.28
CA LEU A 339 15.53 11.12 13.80
C LEU A 339 16.06 12.35 13.05
N ARG A 340 17.02 13.08 13.62
CA ARG A 340 17.60 14.27 13.01
C ARG A 340 18.32 13.96 11.70
N GLU A 341 19.09 12.88 11.64
CA GLU A 341 19.81 12.47 10.44
C GLU A 341 18.84 12.05 9.32
N LEU A 342 17.87 11.20 9.63
CA LEU A 342 16.86 10.75 8.66
C LEU A 342 15.97 11.89 8.19
N LEU A 343 15.57 12.79 9.10
CA LEU A 343 14.77 13.96 8.76
C LEU A 343 15.57 14.95 7.91
N PHE A 344 16.85 15.19 8.21
CA PHE A 344 17.72 16.01 7.38
C PHE A 344 17.92 15.40 5.98
N PHE A 345 18.13 14.09 5.90
CA PHE A 345 18.28 13.39 4.63
C PHE A 345 17.00 13.45 3.79
N SER A 346 15.86 13.10 4.38
CA SER A 346 14.56 13.11 3.70
C SER A 346 14.15 14.52 3.27
N THR A 347 14.29 15.52 4.15
CA THR A 347 14.01 16.93 3.82
C THR A 347 14.91 17.47 2.73
N SER A 348 16.21 17.11 2.71
CA SER A 348 17.11 17.54 1.64
C SER A 348 16.61 17.08 0.28
N ILE A 349 16.11 15.83 0.18
CA ILE A 349 15.52 15.30 -1.05
C ILE A 349 14.20 16.02 -1.37
N GLY A 350 13.37 16.29 -0.37
CA GLY A 350 12.14 17.08 -0.53
C GLY A 350 12.40 18.50 -1.04
N ILE A 351 13.44 19.18 -0.53
CA ILE A 351 13.85 20.52 -0.97
C ILE A 351 14.36 20.48 -2.40
N LEU A 352 15.16 19.48 -2.77
CA LEU A 352 15.59 19.30 -4.16
C LEU A 352 14.38 19.13 -5.10
N ALA A 353 13.37 18.38 -4.69
CA ALA A 353 12.14 18.22 -5.47
C ALA A 353 11.35 19.54 -5.60
N ILE A 354 11.28 20.36 -4.54
CA ILE A 354 10.63 21.68 -4.58
C ILE A 354 11.41 22.66 -5.48
N CYS A 355 12.74 22.69 -5.38
CA CYS A 355 13.57 23.66 -6.12
C CYS A 355 13.71 23.29 -7.60
N PHE A 356 13.97 22.01 -7.91
CA PHE A 356 14.27 21.56 -9.28
C PHE A 356 13.09 20.88 -9.98
N GLY A 357 12.09 20.41 -9.23
CA GLY A 357 10.95 19.69 -9.79
C GLY A 357 10.09 20.54 -10.74
N PRO A 358 9.51 21.66 -10.28
CA PRO A 358 8.64 22.50 -11.12
C PRO A 358 9.33 23.00 -12.41
N PRO A 359 10.59 23.49 -12.39
CA PRO A 359 11.28 23.90 -13.62
C PRO A 359 11.50 22.77 -14.62
N VAL A 360 11.76 21.54 -14.14
CA VAL A 360 12.06 20.37 -15.00
C VAL A 360 10.79 19.60 -15.39
N SER A 361 9.65 19.88 -14.76
CA SER A 361 8.37 19.15 -14.92
C SER A 361 7.97 18.91 -16.38
N LYS A 362 8.01 19.96 -17.22
CA LYS A 362 7.71 19.88 -18.65
C LYS A 362 8.64 18.92 -19.39
N ASN A 363 9.95 19.04 -19.17
CA ASN A 363 10.96 18.23 -19.84
C ASN A 363 10.84 16.77 -19.40
N LEU A 364 10.64 16.52 -18.11
CA LEU A 364 10.49 15.19 -17.56
C LEU A 364 9.26 14.48 -18.13
N LEU A 365 8.13 15.18 -18.22
CA LEU A 365 6.89 14.65 -18.79
C LEU A 365 7.06 14.33 -20.29
N SER A 366 7.71 15.22 -21.04
CA SER A 366 7.99 15.03 -22.46
C SER A 366 8.87 13.80 -22.73
N ILE A 367 9.93 13.62 -21.95
CA ILE A 367 10.86 12.48 -22.10
C ILE A 367 10.16 11.16 -21.73
N LEU A 368 9.47 11.15 -20.58
CA LEU A 368 8.92 9.93 -20.03
C LEU A 368 7.67 9.47 -20.75
N PHE A 369 6.68 10.35 -20.98
CA PHE A 369 5.37 9.98 -21.52
C PHE A 369 5.17 10.41 -22.98
N GLY A 370 6.02 11.29 -23.51
CA GLY A 370 5.93 11.80 -24.88
C GLY A 370 5.13 13.10 -24.98
N GLN A 371 5.13 13.72 -26.17
CA GLN A 371 4.53 15.04 -26.38
C GLN A 371 3.01 15.08 -26.19
N ASN A 372 2.31 13.95 -26.37
CA ASN A 372 0.86 13.84 -26.21
C ASN A 372 0.38 14.25 -24.80
N TRP A 373 1.27 14.13 -23.80
CA TRP A 373 0.97 14.42 -22.40
C TRP A 373 1.42 15.81 -21.95
N VAL A 374 2.15 16.56 -22.80
CA VAL A 374 2.72 17.88 -22.48
C VAL A 374 1.66 18.97 -22.70
N ARG A 375 0.62 18.95 -21.86
CA ARG A 375 -0.43 19.97 -21.80
C ARG A 375 -0.18 20.93 -20.64
N PRO A 376 -0.65 22.20 -20.72
CA PRO A 376 -0.48 23.15 -19.62
C PRO A 376 -1.06 22.62 -18.29
N GLU A 377 -2.23 21.98 -18.35
CA GLU A 377 -2.91 21.34 -17.21
C GLU A 377 -2.03 20.27 -16.55
N ASN A 378 -1.49 19.35 -17.36
CA ASN A 378 -0.63 18.27 -16.89
C ASN A 378 0.70 18.75 -16.31
N ILE A 379 1.29 19.80 -16.89
CA ILE A 379 2.51 20.41 -16.37
C ILE A 379 2.24 21.04 -15.00
N GLN A 380 1.13 21.79 -14.88
CA GLN A 380 0.73 22.40 -13.61
C GLN A 380 0.45 21.32 -12.55
N LEU A 381 -0.31 20.29 -12.88
CA LEU A 381 -0.64 19.20 -11.98
C LEU A 381 0.61 18.42 -11.54
N PHE A 382 1.56 18.17 -12.45
CA PHE A 382 2.81 17.52 -12.08
C PHE A 382 3.71 18.41 -11.22
N SER A 383 3.83 19.70 -11.57
CA SER A 383 4.62 20.67 -10.79
C SER A 383 4.12 20.80 -9.35
N ALA A 384 2.80 20.77 -9.16
CA ALA A 384 2.22 20.93 -7.85
C ALA A 384 2.31 19.66 -6.99
N ASN A 385 2.29 18.48 -7.62
CA ASN A 385 2.65 17.23 -6.94
C ASN A 385 4.11 17.21 -6.46
N LEU A 386 5.04 17.86 -7.16
CA LEU A 386 6.44 17.98 -6.72
C LEU A 386 6.57 18.89 -5.48
N TYR A 387 5.70 19.90 -5.32
CA TYR A 387 5.62 20.66 -4.06
C TYR A 387 5.08 19.79 -2.91
N ILE A 388 4.03 19.00 -3.15
CA ILE A 388 3.48 18.05 -2.16
C ILE A 388 4.54 17.04 -1.73
N LEU A 389 5.39 16.58 -2.65
CA LEU A 389 6.47 15.63 -2.37
C LEU A 389 7.42 16.13 -1.28
N GLY A 390 7.70 17.44 -1.26
CA GLY A 390 8.51 18.05 -0.22
C GLY A 390 7.89 17.91 1.18
N ILE A 391 6.58 18.13 1.30
CA ILE A 391 5.85 17.95 2.57
C ILE A 391 5.81 16.47 2.98
N LEU A 392 5.55 15.57 2.02
CA LEU A 392 5.52 14.13 2.25
C LEU A 392 6.85 13.60 2.80
N SER A 393 7.99 14.17 2.35
CA SER A 393 9.32 13.77 2.84
C SER A 393 9.49 13.96 4.36
N ILE A 394 8.89 15.02 4.91
CA ILE A 394 8.90 15.31 6.36
C ILE A 394 7.88 14.42 7.05
N HIS A 395 6.68 14.37 6.47
CA HIS A 395 5.54 13.65 7.04
C HIS A 395 5.86 12.17 7.28
N GLY A 396 6.43 11.47 6.28
CA GLY A 396 6.69 10.04 6.36
C GLY A 396 7.62 9.63 7.51
N ILE A 397 8.70 10.38 7.74
CA ILE A 397 9.64 10.12 8.84
C ILE A 397 9.01 10.43 10.20
N LEU A 398 8.26 11.54 10.31
CA LEU A 398 7.59 11.93 11.55
C LEU A 398 6.47 10.95 11.93
N GLU A 399 5.69 10.48 10.96
CA GLU A 399 4.68 9.45 11.18
C GLU A 399 5.35 8.15 11.63
N THR A 400 6.42 7.73 10.93
CA THR A 400 7.19 6.54 11.29
C THR A 400 7.74 6.60 12.71
N PHE A 401 8.27 7.75 13.13
CA PHE A 401 8.75 7.98 14.49
C PHE A 401 7.62 7.83 15.52
N MET A 402 6.46 8.46 15.26
CA MET A 402 5.29 8.37 16.13
C MET A 402 4.77 6.94 16.24
N LEU A 403 4.68 6.21 15.13
CA LEU A 403 4.19 4.84 15.11
C LEU A 403 5.14 3.84 15.77
N SER A 404 6.45 4.11 15.72
CA SER A 404 7.47 3.21 16.30
C SER A 404 7.60 3.41 17.82
N LEU A 405 7.52 4.65 18.29
CA LEU A 405 7.71 4.99 19.71
C LEU A 405 6.39 5.09 20.48
N GLY A 406 5.30 5.51 19.83
CA GLY A 406 4.02 5.80 20.46
C GLY A 406 3.38 4.61 21.17
N GLY A 407 2.55 4.91 22.17
CA GLY A 407 1.71 3.93 22.85
C GLY A 407 0.47 3.56 22.01
N MET A 408 -0.11 2.39 22.27
CA MET A 408 -1.31 1.89 21.54
C MET A 408 -2.48 2.89 21.56
N ASP A 409 -2.67 3.61 22.67
CA ASP A 409 -3.72 4.63 22.80
C ASP A 409 -3.48 5.84 21.88
N GLN A 410 -2.23 6.27 21.74
CA GLN A 410 -1.86 7.41 20.89
C GLN A 410 -2.03 7.06 19.41
N ILE A 411 -1.61 5.85 19.02
CA ILE A 411 -1.77 5.35 17.65
C ILE A 411 -3.25 5.20 17.29
N SER A 412 -4.08 4.68 18.19
CA SER A 412 -5.52 4.54 17.96
C SER A 412 -6.25 5.89 17.89
N ALA A 413 -5.81 6.88 18.68
CA ALA A 413 -6.34 8.24 18.62
C ALA A 413 -5.94 8.94 17.32
N TYR A 414 -4.67 8.80 16.90
CA TYR A 414 -4.17 9.33 15.63
C TYR A 414 -4.98 8.80 14.44
N ARG A 415 -5.14 7.47 14.34
CA ARG A 415 -5.89 6.82 13.24
C ARG A 415 -7.37 7.24 13.21
N ARG A 416 -8.01 7.38 14.38
CA ARG A 416 -9.40 7.86 14.48
C ARG A 416 -9.51 9.32 14.06
N GLY A 417 -8.62 10.19 14.54
CA GLY A 417 -8.62 11.61 14.19
C GLY A 417 -8.39 11.86 12.70
N LEU A 418 -7.50 11.08 12.09
CA LEU A 418 -7.27 11.12 10.64
C LEU A 418 -8.56 10.75 9.89
N THR A 419 -9.15 9.59 10.23
CA THR A 419 -10.37 9.09 9.57
C THR A 419 -11.54 10.06 9.71
N GLN A 420 -11.77 10.63 10.90
CA GLN A 420 -12.85 11.58 11.14
C GLN A 420 -12.70 12.85 10.32
N ARG A 421 -11.50 13.43 10.26
CA ARG A 421 -11.28 14.66 9.50
C ARG A 421 -11.37 14.44 7.98
N TYR A 422 -10.95 13.28 7.48
CA TYR A 422 -11.14 12.93 6.07
C TYR A 422 -12.61 12.70 5.71
N LEU A 423 -13.39 12.04 6.57
CA LEU A 423 -14.83 11.88 6.38
C LEU A 423 -15.55 13.23 6.41
N VAL A 424 -15.22 14.10 7.36
CA VAL A 424 -15.75 15.47 7.43
C VAL A 424 -15.35 16.27 6.19
N TYR A 425 -14.14 16.09 5.68
CA TYR A 425 -13.71 16.74 4.44
C TYR A 425 -14.51 16.26 3.22
N GLN A 426 -14.77 14.95 3.10
CA GLN A 426 -15.59 14.40 2.02
C GLN A 426 -17.06 14.84 2.09
N ILE A 427 -17.64 14.88 3.29
CA ILE A 427 -19.03 15.30 3.51
C ILE A 427 -19.15 16.82 3.37
N GLY A 428 -18.11 17.55 3.77
CA GLY A 428 -18.02 19.01 3.74
C GLY A 428 -17.62 19.61 2.39
N ILE A 429 -17.57 18.83 1.31
CA ILE A 429 -17.46 19.38 -0.05
C ILE A 429 -18.77 20.11 -0.37
N HIS A 430 -18.83 21.37 0.09
CA HIS A 430 -19.91 22.31 -0.18
C HIS A 430 -20.11 22.44 -1.70
N PRO A 431 -21.34 22.65 -2.21
CA PRO A 431 -21.57 22.87 -3.64
C PRO A 431 -20.74 24.01 -4.25
N GLU A 432 -20.22 24.94 -3.43
CA GLU A 432 -19.27 25.96 -3.85
C GLU A 432 -17.83 25.44 -4.00
N VAL A 433 -17.38 24.58 -3.08
CA VAL A 433 -16.10 23.86 -3.22
C VAL A 433 -16.18 22.95 -4.45
N ARG A 434 -17.34 22.39 -4.79
CA ARG A 434 -17.58 21.66 -6.05
C ARG A 434 -17.40 22.53 -7.31
N LYS A 435 -17.73 23.82 -7.26
CA LYS A 435 -17.47 24.76 -8.36
C LYS A 435 -15.99 25.15 -8.45
N LEU A 436 -15.31 25.30 -7.31
CA LEU A 436 -13.86 25.55 -7.24
C LEU A 436 -13.04 24.31 -7.66
N LEU A 437 -13.54 23.11 -7.34
CA LEU A 437 -12.97 21.80 -7.68
C LEU A 437 -13.09 21.44 -9.16
N ARG A 438 -13.95 22.14 -9.90
CA ARG A 438 -14.12 21.96 -11.33
C ARG A 438 -12.97 22.52 -12.16
N ASN A 439 -12.04 23.22 -11.52
CA ASN A 439 -10.73 23.54 -12.09
C ASN A 439 -9.76 22.41 -11.71
N ASP A 440 -8.88 22.01 -12.64
CA ASP A 440 -7.89 20.92 -12.50
C ASP A 440 -6.99 21.02 -11.24
N ILE A 441 -6.95 22.20 -10.62
CA ILE A 441 -6.20 22.54 -9.41
C ILE A 441 -6.87 22.00 -8.13
N GLY A 442 -8.19 21.78 -8.14
CA GLY A 442 -8.96 21.51 -6.95
C GLY A 442 -8.63 20.17 -6.30
N GLU A 443 -8.41 19.13 -7.10
CA GLU A 443 -8.04 17.81 -6.58
C GLU A 443 -6.67 17.82 -5.89
N LEU A 444 -5.77 18.63 -6.43
CA LEU A 444 -4.42 18.80 -5.89
C LEU A 444 -4.42 19.60 -4.58
N LEU A 445 -5.35 20.56 -4.47
CA LEU A 445 -5.65 21.27 -3.22
C LEU A 445 -6.19 20.32 -2.15
N ILE A 446 -6.99 19.32 -2.52
CA ILE A 446 -7.46 18.27 -1.60
C ILE A 446 -6.27 17.45 -1.08
N SER A 447 -5.45 16.88 -1.97
CA SER A 447 -4.29 16.07 -1.57
C SER A 447 -3.29 16.86 -0.71
N PHE A 448 -3.10 18.15 -1.02
CA PHE A 448 -2.27 19.06 -0.23
C PHE A 448 -2.86 19.36 1.15
N LEU A 449 -4.15 19.71 1.24
CA LEU A 449 -4.86 19.95 2.50
C LEU A 449 -4.87 18.72 3.39
N VAL A 450 -5.01 17.55 2.78
CA VAL A 450 -4.94 16.24 3.42
C VAL A 450 -3.55 15.98 4.01
N ALA A 451 -2.48 16.17 3.24
CA ALA A 451 -1.11 16.00 3.70
C ALA A 451 -0.75 17.01 4.82
N LEU A 452 -1.24 18.24 4.72
CA LEU A 452 -1.08 19.24 5.78
C LEU A 452 -1.90 18.92 7.03
N CYS A 453 -3.15 18.49 6.88
CA CYS A 453 -3.99 18.10 8.01
C CYS A 453 -3.39 16.92 8.77
N SER A 454 -2.90 15.89 8.05
CA SER A 454 -2.26 14.73 8.66
C SER A 454 -0.96 15.10 9.39
N LEU A 455 -0.15 15.99 8.83
CA LEU A 455 1.01 16.57 9.50
C LEU A 455 0.60 17.34 10.78
N ALA A 456 -0.41 18.19 10.70
CA ALA A 456 -0.91 18.97 11.83
C ALA A 456 -1.49 18.11 12.96
N ILE A 457 -2.09 16.94 12.65
CA ILE A 457 -2.59 15.98 13.65
C ILE A 457 -1.45 15.18 14.28
N SER A 458 -0.37 14.90 13.52
CA SER A 458 0.79 14.16 14.03
C SER A 458 1.62 15.00 15.02
N LEU A 459 1.72 16.32 14.79
CA LEU A 459 2.61 17.22 15.54
C LEU A 459 2.36 17.21 17.07
N PRO A 460 1.12 17.33 17.58
CA PRO A 460 0.85 17.33 19.02
C PRO A 460 1.20 15.99 19.68
N SER A 461 1.00 14.88 18.96
CA SER A 461 1.32 13.54 19.45
C SER A 461 2.84 13.35 19.56
N ILE A 462 3.57 13.83 18.55
CA ILE A 462 5.04 13.83 18.54
C ILE A 462 5.58 14.73 19.66
N LEU A 463 5.03 15.94 19.82
CA LEU A 463 5.41 16.85 20.91
C LEU A 463 5.15 16.24 22.30
N ARG A 464 4.07 15.46 22.47
CA ARG A 464 3.83 14.72 23.72
C ARG A 464 4.84 13.60 23.95
N ILE A 465 5.24 12.86 22.91
CA ILE A 465 6.29 11.84 23.02
C ILE A 465 7.62 12.49 23.41
N LEU A 466 7.99 13.60 22.74
CA LEU A 466 9.18 14.39 23.07
C LEU A 466 9.10 14.97 24.49
N LYS A 467 7.95 15.51 24.91
CA LYS A 467 7.77 16.07 26.25
C LYS A 467 7.81 15.01 27.35
N LYS A 468 7.20 13.84 27.13
CA LYS A 468 7.23 12.70 28.07
C LYS A 468 8.66 12.20 28.26
N SER A 469 9.41 12.12 27.16
CA SER A 469 10.84 11.78 27.22
C SER A 469 11.65 12.85 27.99
N HIS A 470 11.31 14.14 27.86
CA HIS A 470 11.94 15.22 28.62
C HIS A 470 11.60 15.20 30.12
N THR A 471 10.40 14.75 30.52
CA THR A 471 10.01 14.67 31.93
C THR A 471 10.63 13.48 32.65
N ASP A 472 10.88 12.37 31.97
CA ASP A 472 11.66 11.24 32.52
C ASP A 472 13.15 11.61 32.68
N LYS A 473 13.58 12.69 32.03
CA LYS A 473 14.92 13.27 32.11
C LYS A 473 15.19 14.13 33.35
N HIS A 474 14.16 14.38 34.17
CA HIS A 474 14.23 15.22 35.38
C HIS A 474 13.74 14.49 36.65
N LYS A 475 13.50 13.18 36.56
CA LYS A 475 13.28 12.27 37.67
C LYS A 475 14.46 11.32 37.77
#